data_AF-A0A6L4AGV0-F1
#
_entry.id   AF-A0A6L4AGV0-F1
#
_cell.length_a   1.000
_cell.length_b   1.000
_cell.length_c   1.000
_cell.angle_alpha   90.00
_cell.angle_beta   90.00
_cell.angle_gamma   90.00
#
_symmetry.space_group_name_H-M   'P 1'
#
loop_
_entity.id
_entity.type
_entity.pdbx_description
1 polymer ?
#
loop_
_entity_poly.entity_id
_entity_poly.type
_entity_poly.pdbx_seq_one_letter_code
_entity_poly.pdbx_strand_id
1 'polypeptide(L)'
;MNTAAIAHRCHAANVCQGVFRSLLALMVLCGWVAATATQVRAGSKTCGSFYLRDSNGDVINPLTGENSDRPFSTRKTCGACHDYDRITRGYHFQQGWDRISDAFNGEKPWELSDGMMGKH
;
A
#
# COMPACT_ATOMS: atom_id res chain seq x y z
N MET A 1 -42.71 59.91 16.15
CA MET A 1 -42.20 58.67 15.51
C MET A 1 -41.20 58.05 16.47
N ASN A 2 -41.52 56.88 17.05
CA ASN A 2 -40.78 56.33 18.20
C ASN A 2 -39.48 55.64 17.77
N THR A 3 -38.38 56.11 18.33
CA THR A 3 -36.98 55.67 18.17
C THR A 3 -36.75 54.18 18.49
N ALA A 4 -37.61 53.56 19.30
CA ALA A 4 -37.48 52.14 19.66
C ALA A 4 -37.66 51.17 18.47
N ALA A 5 -38.52 51.50 17.50
CA ALA A 5 -38.79 50.62 16.36
C ALA A 5 -37.63 50.54 15.34
N ILE A 6 -36.75 51.55 15.33
CA ILE A 6 -35.60 51.62 14.42
C ILE A 6 -34.44 50.78 14.97
N ALA A 7 -34.18 50.82 16.29
CA ALA A 7 -33.10 50.09 16.93
C ALA A 7 -33.26 48.55 16.82
N HIS A 8 -34.48 48.02 16.97
CA HIS A 8 -34.74 46.58 16.82
C HIS A 8 -34.54 46.08 15.38
N ARG A 9 -34.80 46.92 14.37
CA ARG A 9 -34.59 46.57 12.95
C ARG A 9 -33.11 46.58 12.57
N CYS A 10 -32.31 47.49 13.14
CA CYS A 10 -30.87 47.55 12.90
C CYS A 10 -30.10 46.39 13.56
N HIS A 11 -30.53 45.94 14.75
CA HIS A 11 -29.87 44.83 15.44
C HIS A 11 -30.11 43.49 14.73
N ALA A 12 -31.33 43.23 14.26
CA ALA A 12 -31.65 42.02 13.49
C ALA A 12 -30.92 41.95 12.14
N ALA A 13 -30.73 43.09 11.46
CA ALA A 13 -30.00 43.16 10.20
C ALA A 13 -28.50 42.88 10.36
N ASN A 14 -27.85 43.44 11.39
CA ASN A 14 -26.43 43.20 11.67
C ASN A 14 -26.13 41.75 12.10
N VAL A 15 -27.04 41.13 12.86
CA VAL A 15 -26.92 39.70 13.24
C VAL A 15 -27.06 38.79 12.01
N CYS A 16 -28.03 39.07 11.14
CA CYS A 16 -28.24 38.28 9.91
C CYS A 16 -27.05 38.40 8.94
N GLN A 17 -26.50 39.61 8.77
CA GLN A 17 -25.31 39.85 7.94
C GLN A 17 -24.04 39.19 8.51
N GLY A 18 -23.88 39.17 9.84
CA GLY A 18 -22.77 38.49 10.51
C GLY A 18 -22.81 36.97 10.32
N VAL A 19 -23.99 36.35 10.45
CA VAL A 19 -24.17 34.91 10.23
C VAL A 19 -23.90 34.54 8.77
N PHE A 20 -24.38 35.33 7.81
CA PHE A 20 -24.16 35.07 6.38
C PHE A 20 -22.67 35.17 5.99
N ARG A 21 -21.94 36.15 6.55
CA ARG A 21 -20.49 36.31 6.34
C ARG A 21 -19.69 35.16 6.95
N SER A 22 -20.03 34.73 8.15
CA SER A 22 -19.37 33.59 8.80
C SER A 22 -19.61 32.28 8.05
N LEU A 23 -20.82 32.06 7.52
CA LEU A 23 -21.14 30.88 6.71
C LEU A 23 -20.40 30.87 5.37
N LEU A 24 -20.31 32.02 4.68
CA LEU A 24 -19.51 32.15 3.45
C LEU A 24 -18.02 31.93 3.72
N ALA A 25 -17.48 32.49 4.80
CA ALA A 25 -16.08 32.29 5.18
C ALA A 25 -15.78 30.81 5.47
N LEU A 26 -16.68 30.11 6.18
CA LEU A 26 -16.53 28.68 6.46
C LEU A 26 -16.59 27.83 5.18
N MET A 27 -17.50 28.15 4.26
CA MET A 27 -17.61 27.45 2.97
C MET A 27 -16.37 27.63 2.09
N VAL A 28 -15.81 28.85 2.04
CA VAL A 28 -14.55 29.13 1.32
C VAL A 28 -13.37 28.39 1.96
N LEU A 29 -13.30 28.37 3.30
CA LEU A 29 -12.24 27.66 4.02
C LEU A 29 -12.30 26.14 3.76
N CYS A 30 -13.49 25.53 3.83
CA CYS A 30 -13.67 24.11 3.54
C CYS A 30 -13.37 23.77 2.07
N GLY A 31 -13.74 24.63 1.12
CA GLY A 31 -13.42 24.46 -0.29
C GLY A 31 -11.91 24.46 -0.57
N TRP A 32 -11.16 25.32 0.13
CA TRP A 32 -9.69 25.37 0.03
C TRP A 32 -9.02 24.10 0.58
N VAL A 33 -9.50 23.56 1.69
CA VAL A 33 -8.99 22.29 2.24
C VAL A 33 -9.18 21.14 1.25
N ALA A 34 -10.36 21.04 0.61
CA ALA A 34 -10.62 20.01 -0.39
C ALA A 34 -9.76 20.15 -1.66
N ALA A 35 -9.47 21.38 -2.10
CA ALA A 35 -8.64 21.63 -3.29
C ALA A 35 -7.14 21.29 -3.09
N THR A 36 -6.68 21.23 -1.84
CA THR A 36 -5.29 20.85 -1.49
C THR A 36 -5.14 19.38 -1.10
N ALA A 37 -6.23 18.61 -1.07
CA ALA A 37 -6.18 17.19 -0.79
C ALA A 37 -5.34 16.48 -1.86
N THR A 38 -4.14 16.07 -1.47
CA THR A 38 -3.21 15.37 -2.36
C THR A 38 -3.86 14.07 -2.81
N GLN A 39 -4.04 13.90 -4.13
CA GLN A 39 -4.65 12.70 -4.65
C GLN A 39 -3.72 11.51 -4.41
N VAL A 40 -4.05 10.65 -3.44
CA VAL A 40 -3.34 9.40 -3.22
C VAL A 40 -3.67 8.49 -4.39
N ARG A 41 -2.73 8.34 -5.32
CA ARG A 41 -2.87 7.39 -6.43
C ARG A 41 -2.93 5.98 -5.85
N ALA A 42 -4.05 5.29 -6.04
CA ALA A 42 -4.12 3.86 -5.79
C ALA A 42 -3.14 3.14 -6.75
N GLY A 43 -2.02 2.65 -6.21
CA GLY A 43 -1.12 1.75 -6.94
C GLY A 43 -1.82 0.43 -7.23
N SER A 44 -1.53 -0.19 -8.38
CA SER A 44 -2.03 -1.53 -8.69
C SER A 44 -1.47 -2.52 -7.67
N LYS A 45 -2.33 -3.32 -7.05
CA LYS A 45 -1.93 -4.42 -6.13
C LYS A 45 -1.19 -5.56 -6.85
N THR A 46 -1.20 -5.56 -8.18
CA THR A 46 -0.58 -6.57 -9.03
C THR A 46 0.81 -6.11 -9.47
N CYS A 47 1.79 -7.03 -9.39
CA CYS A 47 3.10 -6.84 -10.01
C CYS A 47 2.90 -6.66 -11.52
N GLY A 48 3.52 -5.64 -12.12
CA GLY A 48 3.52 -5.47 -13.58
C GLY A 48 4.37 -6.55 -14.27
N SER A 49 4.39 -6.56 -15.60
CA SER A 49 5.30 -7.44 -16.35
C SER A 49 6.76 -7.05 -16.08
N PHE A 50 7.62 -8.05 -15.85
CA PHE A 50 9.06 -7.88 -15.66
C PHE A 50 9.82 -9.02 -16.35
N TYR A 51 11.09 -8.79 -16.65
CA TYR A 51 11.98 -9.81 -17.20
C TYR A 51 12.54 -10.70 -16.08
N LEU A 52 12.65 -12.00 -16.35
CA LEU A 52 13.45 -12.90 -15.53
C LEU A 52 14.94 -12.57 -15.72
N ARG A 53 15.74 -12.77 -14.67
CA ARG A 53 17.18 -12.53 -14.71
C ARG A 53 17.96 -13.68 -14.13
N ASP A 54 19.15 -13.92 -14.65
CA ASP A 54 20.08 -14.91 -14.12
C ASP A 54 20.88 -14.37 -12.91
N SER A 55 21.88 -15.12 -12.43
CA SER A 55 22.73 -14.71 -11.31
C SER A 55 23.60 -13.48 -11.60
N ASN A 56 23.99 -13.26 -12.85
CA ASN A 56 24.79 -12.11 -13.28
C ASN A 56 23.90 -10.86 -13.46
N GLY A 57 22.60 -11.08 -13.65
CA GLY A 57 21.60 -10.04 -13.90
C GLY A 57 21.21 -9.95 -15.37
N ASP A 58 21.71 -10.85 -16.22
CA ASP A 58 21.37 -10.91 -17.63
C ASP A 58 19.91 -11.34 -17.80
N VAL A 59 19.25 -10.82 -18.84
CA VAL A 59 17.83 -11.11 -19.09
C VAL A 59 17.69 -12.55 -19.58
N ILE A 60 16.73 -13.26 -19.00
CA ILE A 60 16.23 -14.54 -19.49
C ILE A 60 14.91 -14.27 -20.18
N ASN A 61 14.82 -14.56 -21.47
CA ASN A 61 13.60 -14.45 -22.25
C ASN A 61 13.21 -15.81 -22.86
N PRO A 62 12.31 -16.56 -22.20
CA PRO A 62 11.87 -17.86 -22.69
C PRO A 62 11.11 -17.81 -24.03
N LEU A 63 10.57 -16.65 -24.41
CA LEU A 63 9.81 -16.50 -25.65
C LEU A 63 10.71 -16.38 -26.88
N THR A 64 11.91 -15.81 -26.71
CA THR A 64 12.90 -15.64 -27.79
C THR A 64 14.04 -16.66 -27.71
N GLY A 65 14.17 -17.37 -26.59
CA GLY A 65 15.28 -18.30 -26.33
C GLY A 65 16.54 -17.63 -25.79
N GLU A 66 16.53 -16.32 -25.56
CA GLU A 66 17.66 -15.61 -24.97
C GLU A 66 17.89 -16.09 -23.53
N ASN A 67 19.08 -16.66 -23.28
CA ASN A 67 19.49 -17.21 -21.99
C ASN A 67 18.47 -18.18 -21.37
N SER A 68 17.62 -18.83 -22.18
CA SER A 68 16.54 -19.70 -21.67
C SER A 68 17.03 -20.96 -20.96
N ASP A 69 18.30 -21.29 -21.13
CA ASP A 69 19.01 -22.39 -20.48
C ASP A 69 19.68 -21.98 -19.15
N ARG A 70 19.70 -20.68 -18.83
CA ARG A 70 20.30 -20.17 -17.60
C ARG A 70 19.34 -20.30 -16.42
N PRO A 71 19.85 -20.60 -15.20
CA PRO A 71 19.00 -20.63 -14.01
C PRO A 71 18.55 -19.22 -13.63
N PHE A 72 17.27 -19.08 -13.26
CA PHE A 72 16.74 -17.80 -12.80
C PHE A 72 17.20 -17.46 -11.38
N SER A 73 17.43 -16.18 -11.13
CA SER A 73 17.80 -15.64 -9.81
C SER A 73 16.65 -14.83 -9.22
N THR A 74 16.07 -15.32 -8.13
CA THR A 74 15.06 -14.57 -7.36
C THR A 74 15.62 -13.24 -6.85
N ARG A 75 16.91 -13.19 -6.47
CA ARG A 75 17.56 -11.97 -5.98
C ARG A 75 17.68 -10.90 -7.05
N LYS A 76 18.09 -11.27 -8.27
CA LYS A 76 18.22 -10.30 -9.38
C LYS A 76 16.86 -9.93 -9.98
N THR A 77 15.91 -10.86 -9.98
CA THR A 77 14.58 -10.65 -10.56
C THR A 77 13.67 -9.86 -9.61
N CYS A 78 13.36 -10.40 -8.42
CA CYS A 78 12.44 -9.76 -7.48
C CYS A 78 13.10 -8.58 -6.76
N GLY A 79 14.41 -8.66 -6.50
CA GLY A 79 15.18 -7.61 -5.84
C GLY A 79 15.32 -6.32 -6.65
N ALA A 80 14.96 -6.34 -7.94
CA ALA A 80 14.92 -5.13 -8.76
C ALA A 80 13.79 -4.18 -8.36
N CYS A 81 12.69 -4.71 -7.81
CA CYS A 81 11.49 -3.96 -7.45
C CYS A 81 11.15 -4.02 -5.96
N HIS A 82 11.71 -4.99 -5.24
CA HIS A 82 11.42 -5.22 -3.82
C HIS A 82 12.71 -5.28 -3.01
N ASP A 83 12.64 -4.90 -1.74
CA ASP A 83 13.66 -5.28 -0.78
C ASP A 83 13.66 -6.82 -0.65
N TYR A 84 14.70 -7.43 -1.24
CA TYR A 84 14.83 -8.87 -1.31
C TYR A 84 14.88 -9.53 0.08
N ASP A 85 15.59 -8.91 1.02
CA ASP A 85 15.75 -9.44 2.36
C ASP A 85 14.45 -9.27 3.16
N ARG A 86 13.61 -8.29 2.81
CA ARG A 86 12.24 -8.20 3.34
C ARG A 86 11.32 -9.29 2.81
N ILE A 87 11.27 -9.53 1.50
CA ILE A 87 10.32 -10.49 0.92
C ILE A 87 10.66 -11.94 1.27
N THR A 88 11.95 -12.29 1.39
CA THR A 88 12.39 -13.65 1.74
C THR A 88 12.04 -14.07 3.16
N ARG A 89 11.73 -13.12 4.05
CA ARG A 89 11.18 -13.39 5.38
C ARG A 89 9.69 -13.75 5.36
N GLY A 90 9.04 -13.68 4.21
CA GLY A 90 7.65 -14.09 4.06
C GLY A 90 7.50 -15.61 4.19
N TYR A 91 6.37 -16.05 4.75
CA TYR A 91 6.07 -17.47 4.96
C TYR A 91 6.22 -18.33 3.70
N HIS A 92 5.85 -17.81 2.52
CA HIS A 92 5.99 -18.54 1.25
C HIS A 92 7.44 -18.93 0.93
N PHE A 93 8.42 -18.10 1.31
CA PHE A 93 9.84 -18.36 1.06
C PHE A 93 10.47 -19.17 2.19
N GLN A 94 10.15 -18.81 3.44
CA GLN A 94 10.71 -19.47 4.60
C GLN A 94 10.11 -20.86 4.82
N GLN A 95 8.86 -21.10 4.43
CA GLN A 95 8.19 -22.39 4.62
C GLN A 95 8.44 -23.00 6.02
N GLY A 96 8.45 -22.17 7.07
CA GLY A 96 8.68 -22.64 8.45
C GLY A 96 10.12 -23.01 8.81
N TRP A 97 11.12 -22.69 7.96
CA TRP A 97 12.55 -22.98 8.20
C TRP A 97 13.08 -22.46 9.55
N ASP A 98 12.51 -21.39 10.09
CA ASP A 98 12.89 -20.81 11.39
C ASP A 98 12.33 -21.60 12.60
N ARG A 99 11.45 -22.58 12.36
CA ARG A 99 10.76 -23.38 13.39
C ARG A 99 10.85 -24.88 13.14
N ILE A 100 11.94 -25.34 12.52
CA ILE A 100 12.16 -26.76 12.22
C ILE A 100 12.38 -27.58 13.49
N SER A 101 11.74 -28.75 13.58
CA SER A 101 11.98 -29.74 14.63
C SER A 101 11.65 -31.16 14.16
N ASP A 102 12.49 -32.13 14.54
CA ASP A 102 12.22 -33.57 14.34
C ASP A 102 11.00 -34.05 15.15
N ALA A 103 10.60 -33.30 16.17
CA ALA A 103 9.42 -33.56 16.99
C ALA A 103 8.23 -32.67 16.62
N PHE A 104 8.28 -31.94 15.50
CA PHE A 104 7.26 -30.97 15.11
C PHE A 104 5.87 -31.60 15.02
N ASN A 105 5.76 -32.74 14.35
CA ASN A 105 4.53 -33.50 14.24
C ASN A 105 4.77 -34.99 14.48
N GLY A 106 4.32 -35.50 15.64
CA GLY A 106 4.47 -36.91 16.00
C GLY A 106 3.65 -37.87 15.13
N GLU A 107 2.53 -37.42 14.56
CA GLU A 107 1.70 -38.23 13.64
C GLU A 107 2.28 -38.27 12.23
N LYS A 108 3.06 -37.25 11.87
CA LYS A 108 3.71 -37.12 10.57
C LYS A 108 5.18 -36.74 10.75
N PRO A 109 6.05 -37.68 11.11
CA PRO A 109 7.47 -37.40 11.39
C PRO A 109 8.25 -36.81 10.21
N TRP A 110 7.73 -36.93 8.99
CA TRP A 110 8.28 -36.28 7.80
C TRP A 110 7.89 -34.80 7.67
N GLU A 111 6.92 -34.29 8.43
CA GLU A 111 6.59 -32.86 8.49
C GLU A 111 7.39 -32.21 9.62
N LEU A 112 8.44 -31.46 9.27
CA LEU A 112 9.40 -30.88 10.21
C LEU A 112 9.09 -29.41 10.57
N SER A 113 8.14 -28.77 9.90
CA SER A 113 7.71 -27.39 10.19
C SER A 113 6.29 -27.14 9.68
N ASP A 114 5.73 -25.98 10.01
CA ASP A 114 4.42 -25.53 9.54
C ASP A 114 4.36 -25.33 8.01
N GLY A 115 5.49 -25.00 7.38
CA GLY A 115 5.58 -24.84 5.92
C GLY A 115 5.98 -26.09 5.14
N MET A 116 5.66 -27.29 5.65
CA MET A 116 5.82 -28.56 4.94
C MET A 116 7.28 -28.99 4.67
N MET A 117 8.26 -28.44 5.42
CA MET A 117 9.64 -28.97 5.39
C MET A 117 9.67 -30.46 5.72
N GLY A 118 10.55 -31.20 5.04
CA GLY A 118 10.75 -32.65 5.24
C GLY A 118 9.76 -33.55 4.50
N LYS A 119 8.67 -32.99 3.94
CA LYS A 119 7.71 -33.76 3.17
C LYS A 119 8.32 -34.18 1.82
N HIS A 120 8.40 -35.48 1.59
CA HIS A 120 8.90 -36.12 0.37
C HIS A 120 7.79 -36.85 -0.39
#